data_AF-A0A1F2TP48-F1
#
_entry.id   AF-A0A1F2TP48-F1
#
_cell.length_a   1.000
_cell.length_b   1.000
_cell.length_c   1.000
_cell.angle_alpha   90.00
_cell.angle_beta   90.00
_cell.angle_gamma   90.00
#
_symmetry.space_group_name_H-M   'P 1'
#
loop_
_entity.id
_entity.type
_entity.pdbx_description
1 polymer ?
#
loop_
_entity_poly.entity_id
_entity_poly.type
_entity_poly.pdbx_seq_one_letter_code
_entity_poly.pdbx_strand_id
1 'polypeptide(L)'
;MTASVEFVSGRWFKFSEYFFEDANIHGNVLTQHGWYDPWELYWASAGNDGPRPYQSLLDFGSKVRLDISTRGRPVPRFEGDVQEVLSWCSEWGLLGLFHQYTLMIRFPARWREVTIDGEKGIYPWFEQYHRIAGGWHEGGTIIYPHPQGQKEQLWERAEVDESAARRSATMAEAITYVPEYGHFGSAPLVHAWGHYFPDNRTGDSDDAVNHRPDQELFWYDYSEPLDEFLLAAARFVKITTEASVGNQNALSSLQDLVSPITPGIERFGNEKPRLKWLSPSLLASFAMMFALDLTQGYRVLACEVCGRLFSSSSNRVKFCSSRCRNTAQKRAYRTRKQK
;
A
#
# COMPACT_ATOMS: atom_id res chain seq x y z
N MET A 1 25.38 25.15 -9.59
CA MET A 1 25.87 23.78 -9.87
C MET A 1 25.20 22.85 -8.87
N THR A 2 24.10 22.21 -9.26
CA THR A 2 23.33 21.30 -8.42
C THR A 2 23.22 19.97 -9.15
N ALA A 3 24.22 19.12 -8.94
CA ALA A 3 24.13 17.72 -9.33
C ALA A 3 23.39 16.98 -8.21
N SER A 4 22.06 16.94 -8.30
CA SER A 4 21.21 16.07 -7.48
C SER A 4 20.59 15.03 -8.40
N VAL A 5 21.14 13.82 -8.36
CA VAL A 5 20.54 12.68 -9.06
C VAL A 5 20.54 11.49 -8.11
N GLU A 6 19.40 11.33 -7.44
CA GLU A 6 19.03 10.21 -6.56
C GLU A 6 18.06 9.31 -7.32
N PHE A 7 18.28 7.99 -7.32
CA PHE A 7 17.39 7.01 -7.92
C PHE A 7 17.43 5.69 -7.14
N VAL A 8 16.28 5.02 -7.14
CA VAL A 8 15.66 4.34 -5.99
C VAL A 8 15.18 2.93 -6.35
N SER A 9 15.01 2.05 -5.37
CA SER A 9 14.21 0.82 -5.53
C SER A 9 12.93 0.94 -4.68
N GLY A 10 11.79 1.06 -5.33
CA GLY A 10 10.46 0.99 -4.70
C GLY A 10 9.53 0.17 -5.57
N ARG A 11 10.02 -1.00 -5.99
CA ARG A 11 9.36 -1.81 -7.01
C ARG A 11 7.95 -2.19 -6.55
N TRP A 12 7.01 -1.97 -7.46
CA TRP A 12 5.61 -2.31 -7.27
C TRP A 12 5.22 -3.43 -8.21
N PHE A 13 4.53 -4.42 -7.67
CA PHE A 13 4.07 -5.58 -8.43
C PHE A 13 2.74 -5.25 -9.10
N LYS A 14 2.62 -5.59 -10.39
CA LYS A 14 1.35 -5.45 -11.11
C LYS A 14 1.14 -6.53 -12.15
N PHE A 15 -0.12 -6.74 -12.50
CA PHE A 15 -0.56 -7.53 -13.64
C PHE A 15 -0.90 -6.62 -14.83
N SER A 16 -0.90 -7.18 -16.02
CA SER A 16 -1.35 -6.51 -17.24
C SER A 16 -2.87 -6.52 -17.39
N GLU A 17 -3.56 -7.43 -16.70
CA GLU A 17 -5.01 -7.45 -16.59
C GLU A 17 -5.43 -7.74 -15.14
N TYR A 18 -6.56 -7.16 -14.77
CA TYR A 18 -7.22 -7.36 -13.48
C TYR A 18 -8.68 -7.74 -13.72
N PHE A 19 -9.27 -8.48 -12.78
CA PHE A 19 -10.69 -8.84 -12.78
C PHE A 19 -11.32 -8.54 -11.42
N PHE A 20 -12.65 -8.57 -11.37
CA PHE A 20 -13.42 -8.32 -10.15
C PHE A 20 -14.23 -9.57 -9.80
N GLU A 21 -14.03 -10.09 -8.60
CA GLU A 21 -14.68 -11.30 -8.07
C GLU A 21 -14.83 -11.18 -6.55
N ASP A 22 -15.98 -11.59 -6.02
CA ASP A 22 -16.28 -11.59 -4.57
C ASP A 22 -15.99 -10.27 -3.84
N ALA A 23 -16.35 -9.15 -4.46
CA ALA A 23 -16.10 -7.79 -3.97
C ALA A 23 -14.62 -7.34 -3.94
N ASN A 24 -13.72 -8.14 -4.50
CA ASN A 24 -12.30 -7.89 -4.54
C ASN A 24 -11.78 -7.66 -5.97
N ILE A 25 -10.72 -6.86 -6.07
CA ILE A 25 -9.96 -6.63 -7.29
C ILE A 25 -8.78 -7.60 -7.31
N HIS A 26 -8.71 -8.44 -8.32
CA HIS A 26 -7.74 -9.52 -8.45
C HIS A 26 -6.84 -9.33 -9.67
N GLY A 27 -5.58 -9.72 -9.52
CA GLY A 27 -4.65 -9.82 -10.64
C GLY A 27 -4.90 -11.06 -11.48
N ASN A 28 -4.91 -10.94 -12.81
CA ASN A 28 -5.01 -12.12 -13.67
C ASN A 28 -3.65 -12.82 -13.80
N VAL A 29 -3.45 -13.88 -13.01
CA VAL A 29 -2.21 -14.67 -12.95
C VAL A 29 -1.80 -15.30 -14.28
N LEU A 30 -2.74 -15.46 -15.22
CA LEU A 30 -2.47 -16.00 -16.56
C LEU A 30 -1.91 -14.96 -17.54
N THR A 31 -1.82 -13.70 -17.14
CA THR A 31 -1.36 -12.59 -17.99
C THR A 31 0.04 -12.13 -17.62
N GLN A 32 0.61 -11.25 -18.45
CA GLN A 32 1.91 -10.65 -18.15
C GLN A 32 1.84 -9.93 -16.81
N HIS A 33 2.83 -10.14 -15.97
CA HIS A 33 2.96 -9.49 -14.67
C HIS A 33 4.43 -9.23 -14.37
N GLY A 34 4.68 -8.34 -13.41
CA GLY A 34 6.03 -8.06 -13.00
C GLY A 34 6.16 -6.84 -12.12
N TRP A 35 7.41 -6.59 -11.76
CA TRP A 35 7.82 -5.47 -10.93
C TRP A 35 8.19 -4.28 -11.80
N TYR A 36 7.70 -3.09 -11.44
CA TYR A 36 8.12 -1.83 -12.05
C TYR A 36 8.39 -0.78 -10.97
N ASP A 37 9.14 0.27 -11.27
CA ASP A 37 9.39 1.33 -10.29
C ASP A 37 8.57 2.61 -10.61
N PRO A 38 7.55 2.96 -9.81
CA PRO A 38 6.74 4.16 -10.05
C PRO A 38 7.55 5.45 -9.88
N TRP A 39 8.68 5.41 -9.17
CA TRP A 39 9.58 6.56 -8.99
C TRP A 39 10.30 6.93 -10.28
N GLU A 40 10.68 5.96 -11.12
CA GLU A 40 11.29 6.24 -12.43
C GLU A 40 10.39 7.16 -13.27
N LEU A 41 9.07 6.89 -13.26
CA LEU A 41 8.08 7.71 -13.95
C LEU A 41 7.98 9.12 -13.36
N TYR A 42 8.02 9.24 -12.02
CA TYR A 42 7.95 10.53 -11.34
C TYR A 42 9.15 11.42 -11.69
N TRP A 43 10.35 10.88 -11.64
CA TRP A 43 11.55 11.63 -11.97
C TRP A 43 11.66 11.95 -13.45
N ALA A 44 11.26 11.03 -14.33
CA ALA A 44 11.17 11.30 -15.77
C ALA A 44 10.19 12.44 -16.09
N SER A 45 9.10 12.58 -15.31
CA SER A 45 8.14 13.67 -15.46
C SER A 45 8.68 15.03 -14.96
N ALA A 46 9.63 15.03 -14.01
CA ALA A 46 10.13 16.25 -13.37
C ALA A 46 10.90 17.18 -14.29
N GLY A 47 11.52 16.65 -15.34
CA GLY A 47 12.25 17.45 -16.33
C GLY A 47 11.41 17.99 -17.48
N ASN A 48 10.17 17.52 -17.66
CA ASN A 48 9.45 17.65 -18.93
C ASN A 48 8.07 18.32 -18.82
N ASP A 49 7.74 18.97 -17.69
CA ASP A 49 6.39 19.49 -17.39
C ASP A 49 5.27 18.43 -17.62
N GLY A 50 5.63 17.15 -17.53
CA GLY A 50 4.74 16.02 -17.78
C GLY A 50 3.78 15.77 -16.61
N PRO A 51 2.69 15.03 -16.83
CA PRO A 51 1.82 14.62 -15.74
C PRO A 51 2.62 13.78 -14.74
N ARG A 52 2.49 14.12 -13.46
CA ARG A 52 3.08 13.36 -12.36
C ARG A 52 2.32 12.05 -12.19
N PRO A 53 2.98 10.91 -11.86
CA PRO A 53 2.31 9.63 -11.63
C PRO A 53 1.11 9.71 -10.69
N TYR A 54 1.26 10.35 -9.52
CA TYR A 54 0.17 10.48 -8.54
C TYR A 54 -1.05 11.25 -9.08
N GLN A 55 -0.93 12.02 -10.18
CA GLN A 55 -2.08 12.66 -10.81
C GLN A 55 -3.03 11.65 -11.45
N SER A 56 -2.58 10.44 -11.79
CA SER A 56 -3.49 9.36 -12.23
C SER A 56 -4.45 8.98 -11.11
N LEU A 57 -3.96 8.86 -9.87
CA LEU A 57 -4.79 8.59 -8.69
C LEU A 57 -5.69 9.78 -8.34
N LEU A 58 -5.24 11.02 -8.55
CA LEU A 58 -6.10 12.20 -8.39
C LEU A 58 -7.28 12.20 -9.37
N ASP A 59 -7.00 11.91 -10.64
CA ASP A 59 -8.04 11.85 -11.68
C ASP A 59 -9.03 10.72 -11.39
N PHE A 60 -8.53 9.52 -11.07
CA PHE A 60 -9.32 8.36 -10.69
C PHE A 60 -10.18 8.63 -9.43
N GLY A 61 -9.54 9.03 -8.33
CA GLY A 61 -10.19 9.27 -7.04
C GLY A 61 -11.23 10.40 -7.07
N SER A 62 -11.09 11.37 -8.00
CA SER A 62 -12.05 12.47 -8.13
C SER A 62 -13.45 12.04 -8.58
N LYS A 63 -13.55 10.84 -9.17
CA LYS A 63 -14.79 10.16 -9.57
C LYS A 63 -15.44 9.37 -8.43
N VAL A 64 -14.80 9.29 -7.27
CA VAL A 64 -15.36 8.63 -6.09
C VAL A 64 -16.11 9.65 -5.26
N ARG A 65 -17.38 9.38 -4.94
CA ARG A 65 -18.18 10.11 -3.96
C ARG A 65 -18.20 9.34 -2.66
N LEU A 66 -18.16 10.06 -1.54
CA LEU A 66 -18.30 9.46 -0.21
C LEU A 66 -19.70 9.79 0.31
N ASP A 67 -20.55 8.77 0.35
CA ASP A 67 -21.85 8.83 1.00
C ASP A 67 -21.70 8.43 2.49
N ILE A 68 -22.66 8.77 3.34
CA ILE A 68 -22.64 8.40 4.76
C ILE A 68 -23.62 7.25 4.98
N SER A 69 -23.12 6.10 5.46
CA SER A 69 -23.97 4.96 5.84
C SER A 69 -24.86 5.30 7.04
N THR A 70 -25.86 4.46 7.28
CA THR A 70 -26.72 4.52 8.47
C THR A 70 -25.95 4.44 9.79
N ARG A 71 -24.73 3.90 9.78
CA ARG A 71 -23.83 3.81 10.95
C ARG A 71 -22.80 4.96 11.01
N GLY A 72 -22.97 6.00 10.19
CA GLY A 72 -22.07 7.16 10.16
C GLY A 72 -20.71 6.88 9.50
N ARG A 73 -20.48 5.70 8.94
CA ARG A 73 -19.24 5.37 8.23
C ARG A 73 -19.31 5.84 6.76
N PRO A 74 -18.22 6.41 6.22
CA PRO A 74 -18.17 6.76 4.80
C PRO A 74 -18.25 5.50 3.95
N VAL A 75 -19.10 5.53 2.91
CA VAL A 75 -19.25 4.47 1.91
C VAL A 75 -18.90 5.07 0.57
N PRO A 76 -17.90 4.54 -0.14
CA PRO A 76 -17.54 5.04 -1.45
C PRO A 76 -18.57 4.58 -2.49
N ARG A 77 -18.96 5.53 -3.34
CA ARG A 77 -19.72 5.29 -4.57
C ARG A 77 -18.91 5.80 -5.74
N PHE A 78 -18.55 4.90 -6.64
CA PHE A 78 -17.83 5.26 -7.85
C PHE A 78 -18.81 5.77 -8.92
N GLU A 79 -18.52 6.92 -9.52
CA GLU A 79 -19.34 7.48 -10.61
C GLU A 79 -19.02 6.85 -11.99
N GLY A 80 -17.91 6.10 -12.09
CA GLY A 80 -17.52 5.37 -13.30
C GLY A 80 -17.96 3.90 -13.27
N ASP A 81 -17.47 3.12 -14.25
CA ASP A 81 -17.68 1.67 -14.32
C ASP A 81 -16.52 0.89 -13.68
N VAL A 82 -16.76 -0.33 -13.22
CA VAL A 82 -15.74 -1.25 -12.68
C VAL A 82 -14.59 -1.45 -13.68
N GLN A 83 -14.87 -1.44 -14.98
CA GLN A 83 -13.83 -1.53 -16.02
C GLN A 83 -12.82 -0.38 -15.96
N GLU A 84 -13.22 0.82 -15.51
CA GLU A 84 -12.27 1.92 -15.31
C GLU A 84 -11.35 1.64 -14.13
N VAL A 85 -11.84 0.97 -13.07
CA VAL A 85 -11.03 0.53 -11.93
C VAL A 85 -10.01 -0.51 -12.40
N LEU A 86 -10.45 -1.54 -13.12
CA LEU A 86 -9.60 -2.61 -13.63
C LEU A 86 -8.56 -2.08 -14.64
N SER A 87 -8.95 -1.14 -15.50
CA SER A 87 -8.03 -0.48 -16.42
C SER A 87 -6.97 0.34 -15.66
N TRP A 88 -7.35 1.04 -14.59
CA TRP A 88 -6.40 1.78 -13.76
C TRP A 88 -5.42 0.82 -13.06
N CYS A 89 -5.93 -0.28 -12.50
CA CYS A 89 -5.10 -1.32 -11.89
C CYS A 89 -4.15 -1.98 -12.91
N SER A 90 -4.57 -2.19 -14.15
CA SER A 90 -3.69 -2.73 -15.21
C SER A 90 -2.53 -1.78 -15.54
N GLU A 91 -2.76 -0.47 -15.45
CA GLU A 91 -1.73 0.54 -15.63
C GLU A 91 -0.77 0.62 -14.44
N TRP A 92 -1.29 0.61 -13.21
CA TRP A 92 -0.53 0.97 -12.00
C TRP A 92 -0.33 -0.14 -10.98
N GLY A 93 -1.15 -1.18 -10.99
CA GLY A 93 -1.26 -2.18 -9.95
C GLY A 93 -2.33 -1.84 -8.91
N LEU A 94 -2.42 -2.66 -7.86
CA LEU A 94 -3.24 -2.38 -6.67
C LEU A 94 -2.61 -1.26 -5.82
N LEU A 95 -3.34 -0.68 -4.86
CA LEU A 95 -2.83 0.46 -4.07
C LEU A 95 -1.81 0.03 -2.99
N GLY A 96 -1.79 -1.24 -2.65
CA GLY A 96 -0.99 -1.82 -1.57
C GLY A 96 -1.58 -1.60 -0.19
N LEU A 97 -2.91 -1.63 -0.03
CA LEU A 97 -3.56 -1.29 1.25
C LEU A 97 -3.13 -2.21 2.40
N PHE A 98 -3.02 -3.52 2.14
CA PHE A 98 -2.50 -4.45 3.14
C PHE A 98 -1.09 -4.06 3.57
N HIS A 99 -0.22 -3.77 2.61
CA HIS A 99 1.17 -3.40 2.87
C HIS A 99 1.32 -2.01 3.50
N GLN A 100 0.37 -1.11 3.25
CA GLN A 100 0.35 0.21 3.83
C GLN A 100 0.15 0.14 5.34
N TYR A 101 -0.79 -0.70 5.78
CA TYR A 101 -1.29 -0.70 7.15
C TYR A 101 -0.78 -1.86 7.99
N THR A 102 -0.40 -3.00 7.41
CA THR A 102 0.08 -4.16 8.17
C THR A 102 1.58 -4.05 8.44
N LEU A 103 1.95 -4.11 9.71
CA LEU A 103 3.33 -3.91 10.18
C LEU A 103 4.01 -5.23 10.56
N MET A 104 3.22 -6.18 11.03
CA MET A 104 3.71 -7.46 11.47
C MET A 104 2.66 -8.52 11.20
N ILE A 105 3.13 -9.70 10.81
CA ILE A 105 2.32 -10.91 10.65
C ILE A 105 3.00 -11.99 11.47
N ARG A 106 2.23 -12.70 12.29
CA ARG A 106 2.68 -13.91 12.99
C ARG A 106 1.80 -15.08 12.57
N PHE A 107 2.44 -16.15 12.11
CA PHE A 107 1.78 -17.39 11.75
C PHE A 107 1.54 -18.30 12.98
N PRO A 108 0.63 -19.28 12.89
CA PRO A 108 0.50 -20.31 13.92
C PRO A 108 1.84 -20.98 14.21
N ALA A 109 2.11 -21.31 15.47
CA ALA A 109 3.35 -22.01 15.80
C ALA A 109 3.30 -23.45 15.28
N ARG A 110 4.42 -23.93 14.72
CA ARG A 110 4.60 -25.30 14.23
C ARG A 110 5.78 -25.96 14.94
N TRP A 111 5.70 -27.27 15.15
CA TRP A 111 6.81 -28.03 15.71
C TRP A 111 7.94 -28.14 14.67
N ARG A 112 9.15 -27.71 15.03
CA ARG A 112 10.34 -27.78 14.18
C ARG A 112 11.52 -28.35 14.94
N GLU A 113 12.36 -29.12 14.24
CA GLU A 113 13.68 -29.50 14.74
C GLU A 113 14.58 -28.25 14.70
N VAL A 114 15.12 -27.86 15.86
CA VAL A 114 16.00 -26.70 16.02
C VAL A 114 17.21 -27.12 16.84
N THR A 115 18.37 -26.58 16.51
CA THR A 115 19.60 -26.76 17.29
C THR A 115 19.82 -25.52 18.16
N ILE A 116 19.83 -25.68 19.48
CA ILE A 116 20.08 -24.61 20.46
C ILE A 116 21.30 -25.01 21.28
N ASP A 117 22.32 -24.15 21.34
CA ASP A 117 23.58 -24.41 22.07
C ASP A 117 24.27 -25.74 21.72
N GLY A 118 24.09 -26.22 20.49
CA GLY A 118 24.65 -27.49 20.00
C GLY A 118 23.78 -28.72 20.25
N GLU A 119 22.66 -28.58 20.96
CA GLU A 119 21.70 -29.65 21.22
C GLU A 119 20.53 -29.58 20.23
N LYS A 120 20.20 -30.72 19.60
CA LYS A 120 19.02 -30.85 18.73
C LYS A 120 17.79 -31.16 19.55
N GLY A 121 16.69 -30.45 19.29
CA GLY A 121 15.39 -30.74 19.89
C GLY A 121 14.23 -30.30 18.98
N ILE A 122 13.02 -30.75 19.30
CA ILE A 122 11.80 -30.31 18.61
C ILE A 122 11.12 -29.25 19.48
N TYR A 123 10.97 -28.04 18.94
CA TYR A 123 10.42 -26.89 19.66
C TYR A 123 9.23 -26.28 18.91
N PRO A 124 8.26 -25.68 19.64
CA PRO A 124 7.24 -24.85 19.00
C PRO A 124 7.89 -23.58 18.46
N TRP A 125 7.76 -23.37 17.16
CA TRP A 125 8.36 -22.27 16.41
C TRP A 125 7.27 -21.48 15.70
N PHE A 126 7.19 -20.17 15.92
CA PHE A 126 6.36 -19.31 15.07
C PHE A 126 7.22 -18.55 14.08
N GLU A 127 6.73 -18.50 12.84
CA GLU A 127 7.25 -17.60 11.82
C GLU A 127 6.59 -16.24 11.99
N GLN A 128 7.39 -15.18 11.93
CA GLN A 128 6.92 -13.81 12.05
C GLN A 128 7.55 -12.97 10.95
N TYR A 129 6.75 -12.13 10.31
CA TYR A 129 7.22 -11.22 9.28
C TYR A 129 7.03 -9.80 9.79
N HIS A 130 8.09 -9.02 9.75
CA HIS A 130 8.03 -7.59 10.01
C HIS A 130 8.10 -6.84 8.70
N ARG A 131 7.19 -5.90 8.51
CA ARG A 131 7.27 -4.97 7.41
C ARG A 131 8.27 -3.89 7.76
N ILE A 132 9.39 -3.87 7.05
CA ILE A 132 10.25 -2.69 6.98
C ILE A 132 10.06 -2.04 5.62
N ALA A 133 10.63 -0.85 5.41
CA ALA A 133 10.30 -0.08 4.23
C ALA A 133 10.65 -0.74 2.88
N GLY A 134 11.64 -1.64 2.87
CA GLY A 134 12.05 -2.39 1.67
C GLY A 134 11.25 -3.65 1.38
N GLY A 135 10.29 -4.01 2.25
CA GLY A 135 9.49 -5.22 2.12
C GLY A 135 9.32 -5.97 3.43
N TRP A 136 8.95 -7.24 3.31
CA TRP A 136 8.76 -8.13 4.43
C TRP A 136 10.06 -8.84 4.80
N HIS A 137 10.38 -8.82 6.08
CA HIS A 137 11.54 -9.51 6.62
C HIS A 137 11.09 -10.61 7.55
N GLU A 138 11.51 -11.83 7.24
CA GLU A 138 11.30 -12.98 8.10
C GLU A 138 12.12 -12.81 9.39
N GLY A 139 11.46 -13.02 10.50
CA GLY A 139 12.03 -13.33 11.80
C GLY A 139 11.39 -14.61 12.32
N GLY A 140 12.09 -15.31 13.20
CA GLY A 140 11.53 -16.46 13.89
C GLY A 140 11.94 -16.43 15.34
N THR A 141 11.03 -16.85 16.21
CA THR A 141 11.30 -16.89 17.64
C THR A 141 10.89 -18.24 18.19
N ILE A 142 11.81 -18.83 18.98
CA ILE A 142 11.54 -20.04 19.76
C ILE A 142 10.64 -19.63 20.92
N ILE A 143 9.51 -20.31 21.08
CA ILE A 143 8.74 -20.19 22.32
C ILE A 143 9.47 -21.05 23.36
N TYR A 144 10.28 -20.41 24.21
CA TYR A 144 10.81 -21.09 25.38
C TYR A 144 9.65 -21.38 26.33
N PRO A 145 9.34 -22.66 26.65
CA PRO A 145 8.50 -22.93 27.79
C PRO A 145 9.17 -22.30 29.02
N HIS A 146 8.38 -21.60 29.83
CA HIS A 146 8.81 -20.80 30.97
C HIS A 146 9.94 -21.48 31.78
N PRO A 147 11.01 -20.75 32.16
CA PRO A 147 12.18 -21.34 32.80
C PRO A 147 11.89 -21.57 34.27
N GLN A 148 11.38 -22.75 34.64
CA GLN A 148 11.48 -23.29 35.99
C GLN A 148 11.27 -24.81 35.97
N GLY A 149 12.37 -25.54 35.73
CA GLY A 149 12.55 -26.85 36.38
C GLY A 149 12.24 -28.13 35.59
N GLN A 150 11.96 -28.10 34.29
CA GLN A 150 11.71 -29.34 33.53
C GLN A 150 12.39 -29.35 32.15
N LYS A 151 13.69 -29.06 32.11
CA LYS A 151 14.47 -29.44 30.91
C LYS A 151 14.39 -30.95 30.68
N GLU A 152 14.27 -31.76 31.74
CA GLU A 152 14.53 -33.21 31.70
C GLU A 152 13.37 -34.18 31.40
N GLN A 153 12.13 -33.71 31.21
CA GLN A 153 10.98 -34.61 31.03
C GLN A 153 10.16 -34.41 29.77
N LEU A 154 10.45 -33.37 28.97
CA LEU A 154 9.69 -33.08 27.75
C LEU A 154 10.12 -33.92 26.54
N TRP A 155 11.20 -34.69 26.65
CA TRP A 155 11.75 -35.45 25.52
C TRP A 155 11.23 -36.89 25.42
N GLU A 156 10.82 -37.50 26.53
CA GLU A 156 10.36 -38.90 26.56
C GLU A 156 8.84 -39.05 26.58
N ARG A 157 8.08 -37.98 26.78
CA ARG A 157 6.62 -38.01 26.69
C ARG A 157 6.14 -36.94 25.74
N ALA A 158 5.47 -37.39 24.68
CA ALA A 158 4.72 -36.61 23.69
C ALA A 158 3.54 -35.80 24.28
N GLU A 159 3.61 -35.41 25.55
CA GLU A 159 2.59 -34.67 26.27
C GLU A 159 3.24 -33.42 26.87
N VAL A 160 3.69 -32.53 25.98
CA VAL A 160 3.58 -31.11 26.32
C VAL A 160 2.10 -30.88 26.59
N ASP A 161 1.74 -30.32 27.76
CA ASP A 161 0.36 -29.94 28.06
C ASP A 161 -0.17 -29.18 26.84
N GLU A 162 -0.99 -29.88 26.05
CA GLU A 162 -1.47 -29.41 24.78
C GLU A 162 -2.22 -28.09 25.01
N SER A 163 -2.79 -27.90 26.20
CA SER A 163 -3.49 -26.67 26.59
C SER A 163 -2.56 -25.49 26.88
N ALA A 164 -1.31 -25.69 27.33
CA ALA A 164 -0.35 -24.62 27.58
C ALA A 164 0.38 -24.23 26.29
N ALA A 165 0.79 -25.22 25.49
CA ALA A 165 1.25 -24.98 24.12
C ALA A 165 0.15 -24.33 23.29
N ARG A 166 -1.10 -24.83 23.31
CA ARG A 166 -2.28 -24.19 22.68
C ARG A 166 -2.75 -22.90 23.36
N ARG A 167 -2.09 -22.35 24.37
CA ARG A 167 -2.40 -21.00 24.88
C ARG A 167 -1.37 -19.97 24.44
N SER A 168 -0.13 -20.40 24.19
CA SER A 168 0.97 -19.55 23.71
C SER A 168 1.24 -19.68 22.20
N ALA A 169 0.79 -20.77 21.57
CA ALA A 169 0.96 -21.07 20.14
C ALA A 169 -0.19 -20.60 19.24
N THR A 170 -1.26 -20.02 19.80
CA THR A 170 -2.62 -20.16 19.21
C THR A 170 -3.25 -18.97 18.54
N MET A 171 -2.63 -17.81 18.45
CA MET A 171 -3.23 -16.77 17.63
C MET A 171 -2.22 -16.30 16.62
N ALA A 172 -2.37 -16.87 15.42
CA ALA A 172 -1.90 -16.18 14.25
C ALA A 172 -2.48 -14.76 14.31
N GLU A 173 -1.64 -13.76 14.14
CA GLU A 173 -1.98 -12.39 14.47
C GLU A 173 -1.35 -11.45 13.47
N ALA A 174 -2.06 -10.36 13.16
CA ALA A 174 -1.48 -9.24 12.46
C ALA A 174 -1.57 -7.98 13.32
N ILE A 175 -0.49 -7.21 13.34
CA ILE A 175 -0.48 -5.87 13.89
C ILE A 175 -0.65 -4.88 12.74
N THR A 176 -1.71 -4.09 12.80
CA THR A 176 -2.07 -3.11 11.78
C THR A 176 -2.11 -1.71 12.36
N TYR A 177 -1.56 -0.73 11.66
CA TYR A 177 -1.80 0.68 11.95
C TYR A 177 -3.20 1.08 11.47
N VAL A 178 -3.99 1.73 12.33
CA VAL A 178 -5.34 2.21 12.02
C VAL A 178 -5.32 3.74 11.94
N PRO A 179 -5.21 4.33 10.73
CA PRO A 179 -5.00 5.77 10.57
C PRO A 179 -6.09 6.63 11.19
N GLU A 180 -7.35 6.18 11.13
CA GLU A 180 -8.51 6.92 11.63
C GLU A 180 -8.40 7.26 13.12
N TYR A 181 -7.64 6.46 13.87
CA TYR A 181 -7.52 6.58 15.31
C TYR A 181 -6.09 6.74 15.79
N GLY A 182 -5.11 6.76 14.88
CA GLY A 182 -3.69 6.95 15.19
C GLY A 182 -3.10 5.90 16.14
N HIS A 183 -3.64 4.68 16.19
CA HIS A 183 -3.15 3.60 17.04
C HIS A 183 -2.87 2.31 16.27
N PHE A 184 -2.18 1.39 16.94
CA PHE A 184 -1.96 0.04 16.44
C PHE A 184 -3.07 -0.87 16.95
N GLY A 185 -3.76 -1.52 16.02
CA GLY A 185 -4.68 -2.61 16.28
C GLY A 185 -3.96 -3.95 16.18
N SER A 186 -4.48 -4.93 16.92
CA SER A 186 -4.10 -6.32 16.76
C SER A 186 -5.35 -7.14 16.50
N ALA A 187 -5.29 -8.06 15.55
CA ALA A 187 -6.42 -8.92 15.21
C ALA A 187 -5.94 -10.33 14.84
N PRO A 188 -6.81 -11.35 15.03
CA PRO A 188 -6.57 -12.67 14.48
C PRO A 188 -6.25 -12.58 13.00
N LEU A 189 -5.30 -13.39 12.56
CA LEU A 189 -4.74 -13.31 11.22
C LEU A 189 -5.81 -13.52 10.15
N VAL A 190 -6.71 -14.49 10.34
CA VAL A 190 -7.85 -14.72 9.44
C VAL A 190 -8.72 -13.47 9.22
N HIS A 191 -8.83 -12.59 10.21
CA HIS A 191 -9.60 -11.35 10.11
C HIS A 191 -8.81 -10.23 9.44
N ALA A 192 -7.56 -10.00 9.85
CA ALA A 192 -6.74 -8.95 9.26
C ALA A 192 -6.33 -9.26 7.80
N TRP A 193 -6.13 -10.54 7.50
CA TRP A 193 -5.59 -11.01 6.23
C TRP A 193 -6.68 -11.43 5.25
N GLY A 194 -7.78 -11.99 5.75
CA GLY A 194 -8.82 -12.60 4.92
C GLY A 194 -9.57 -11.64 3.99
N HIS A 195 -9.51 -10.33 4.22
CA HIS A 195 -10.06 -9.34 3.29
C HIS A 195 -9.21 -9.15 2.03
N TYR A 196 -7.90 -9.43 2.11
CA TYR A 196 -6.97 -9.27 0.99
C TYR A 196 -6.62 -10.59 0.30
N PHE A 197 -7.01 -11.72 0.90
CA PHE A 197 -6.71 -13.09 0.43
C PHE A 197 -7.97 -13.96 0.53
N PRO A 198 -9.03 -13.65 -0.25
CA PRO A 198 -10.34 -14.28 -0.11
C PRO A 198 -10.33 -15.78 -0.45
N ASP A 199 -9.51 -16.20 -1.41
CA ASP A 199 -9.42 -17.61 -1.86
C ASP A 199 -8.82 -18.55 -0.80
N ASN A 200 -8.19 -17.98 0.22
CA ASN A 200 -7.52 -18.71 1.30
C ASN A 200 -8.41 -18.92 2.53
N ARG A 201 -9.71 -18.67 2.40
CA ARG A 201 -10.71 -18.84 3.46
C ARG A 201 -11.24 -20.27 3.59
N THR A 202 -10.67 -21.26 2.90
CA THR A 202 -11.25 -22.63 2.83
C THR A 202 -11.16 -23.46 4.13
N GLY A 203 -10.86 -22.86 5.28
CA GLY A 203 -11.03 -23.48 6.59
C GLY A 203 -11.14 -22.45 7.70
N ASP A 204 -12.05 -22.64 8.65
CA ASP A 204 -12.24 -21.82 9.86
C ASP A 204 -11.04 -21.87 10.85
N SER A 205 -9.90 -22.42 10.42
CA SER A 205 -8.67 -22.56 11.20
C SER A 205 -7.59 -21.63 10.66
N ASP A 206 -6.90 -20.90 11.55
CA ASP A 206 -5.70 -20.11 11.23
C ASP A 206 -4.60 -20.95 10.53
N ASP A 207 -4.68 -22.28 10.58
CA ASP A 207 -3.83 -23.23 9.86
C ASP A 207 -3.97 -23.16 8.31
N ALA A 208 -5.05 -22.56 7.79
CA ALA A 208 -5.30 -22.42 6.36
C ALA A 208 -4.50 -21.28 5.71
N VAL A 209 -3.98 -20.33 6.50
CA VAL A 209 -3.26 -19.18 5.97
C VAL A 209 -1.79 -19.54 5.74
N ASN A 210 -1.44 -19.93 4.50
CA ASN A 210 -0.09 -20.36 4.11
C ASN A 210 0.66 -19.38 3.20
N HIS A 211 0.12 -18.19 2.93
CA HIS A 211 0.75 -17.23 2.01
C HIS A 211 1.80 -16.41 2.71
N ARG A 212 3.04 -16.86 2.64
CA ARG A 212 4.15 -16.13 3.27
C ARG A 212 4.58 -14.96 2.38
N PRO A 213 4.78 -13.74 2.91
CA PRO A 213 5.09 -12.58 2.09
C PRO A 213 6.42 -12.63 1.31
N ASP A 214 7.31 -13.57 1.65
CA ASP A 214 8.55 -13.88 0.92
C ASP A 214 8.31 -14.76 -0.33
N GLN A 215 7.11 -15.31 -0.50
CA GLN A 215 6.77 -16.21 -1.61
C GLN A 215 6.08 -15.44 -2.74
N GLU A 216 6.30 -15.86 -3.99
CA GLU A 216 5.60 -15.28 -5.14
C GLU A 216 4.08 -15.50 -5.07
N LEU A 217 3.66 -16.66 -4.54
CA LEU A 217 2.25 -17.01 -4.41
C LEU A 217 1.47 -15.97 -3.58
N PHE A 218 2.10 -15.38 -2.55
CA PHE A 218 1.49 -14.30 -1.80
C PHE A 218 1.12 -13.11 -2.69
N TRP A 219 1.94 -12.76 -3.68
CA TRP A 219 1.66 -11.65 -4.60
C TRP A 219 0.65 -12.01 -5.67
N TYR A 220 0.50 -13.30 -5.97
CA TYR A 220 -0.48 -13.80 -6.93
C TYR A 220 -1.89 -13.84 -6.35
N ASP A 221 -2.01 -14.21 -5.08
CA ASP A 221 -3.29 -14.28 -4.37
C ASP A 221 -3.70 -12.95 -3.75
N TYR A 222 -2.79 -11.95 -3.74
CA TYR A 222 -3.08 -10.64 -3.20
C TYR A 222 -4.17 -9.91 -4.00
N SER A 223 -5.22 -9.51 -3.31
CA SER A 223 -6.35 -8.76 -3.83
C SER A 223 -6.71 -7.61 -2.90
N GLU A 224 -7.45 -6.61 -3.41
CA GLU A 224 -7.96 -5.51 -2.57
C GLU A 224 -9.48 -5.40 -2.64
N PRO A 225 -10.18 -5.29 -1.50
CA PRO A 225 -11.61 -4.99 -1.47
C PRO A 225 -11.90 -3.69 -2.23
N LEU A 226 -12.87 -3.71 -3.13
CA LEU A 226 -13.18 -2.56 -3.98
C LEU A 226 -13.59 -1.32 -3.19
N ASP A 227 -14.34 -1.50 -2.10
CA ASP A 227 -14.75 -0.38 -1.25
C ASP A 227 -13.56 0.25 -0.53
N GLU A 228 -12.66 -0.54 0.07
CA GLU A 228 -11.44 -0.02 0.68
C GLU A 228 -10.54 0.68 -0.34
N PHE A 229 -10.40 0.11 -1.53
CA PHE A 229 -9.66 0.69 -2.66
C PHE A 229 -10.19 2.09 -3.03
N LEU A 230 -11.50 2.20 -3.26
CA LEU A 230 -12.15 3.45 -3.64
C LEU A 230 -12.10 4.47 -2.50
N LEU A 231 -12.27 4.03 -1.25
CA LEU A 231 -12.17 4.88 -0.07
C LEU A 231 -10.77 5.48 0.07
N ALA A 232 -9.72 4.68 -0.14
CA ALA A 232 -8.34 5.14 -0.12
C ALA A 232 -8.06 6.16 -1.24
N ALA A 233 -8.55 5.92 -2.46
CA ALA A 233 -8.43 6.87 -3.57
C ALA A 233 -9.14 8.20 -3.30
N ALA A 234 -10.36 8.16 -2.75
CA ALA A 234 -11.11 9.36 -2.38
C ALA A 234 -10.42 10.16 -1.26
N ARG A 235 -9.90 9.45 -0.24
CA ARG A 235 -9.13 10.05 0.85
C ARG A 235 -7.86 10.71 0.32
N PHE A 236 -7.15 10.06 -0.60
CA PHE A 236 -5.97 10.64 -1.23
C PHE A 236 -6.28 11.98 -1.91
N VAL A 237 -7.37 12.05 -2.68
CA VAL A 237 -7.82 13.32 -3.30
C VAL A 237 -8.13 14.39 -2.25
N LYS A 238 -8.88 14.06 -1.21
CA LYS A 238 -9.19 14.99 -0.13
C LYS A 238 -7.93 15.51 0.56
N ILE A 239 -7.04 14.60 0.98
CA ILE A 239 -5.78 14.92 1.66
C ILE A 239 -4.93 15.86 0.80
N THR A 240 -4.69 15.51 -0.46
CA THR A 240 -3.82 16.30 -1.34
C THR A 240 -4.40 17.67 -1.70
N THR A 241 -5.72 17.77 -1.94
CA THR A 241 -6.40 19.05 -2.22
C THR A 241 -6.41 19.98 -1.00
N GLU A 242 -6.68 19.45 0.19
CA GLU A 242 -6.69 20.25 1.43
C GLU A 242 -5.27 20.62 1.89
N ALA A 243 -4.29 19.70 1.75
CA ALA A 243 -2.88 19.98 2.04
C ALA A 243 -2.32 21.08 1.12
N SER A 244 -2.76 21.11 -0.14
CA SER A 244 -2.40 22.15 -1.12
C SER A 244 -2.77 23.58 -0.71
N VAL A 245 -3.75 23.73 0.18
CA VAL A 245 -4.18 25.03 0.73
C VAL A 245 -3.71 25.24 2.18
N GLY A 246 -2.83 24.39 2.69
CA GLY A 246 -2.21 24.52 4.01
C GLY A 246 -3.07 24.02 5.18
N ASN A 247 -4.09 23.19 4.93
CA ASN A 247 -4.89 22.59 6.00
C ASN A 247 -4.02 21.65 6.85
N GLN A 248 -3.92 21.93 8.15
CA GLN A 248 -3.05 21.20 9.07
C GLN A 248 -3.46 19.73 9.27
N ASN A 249 -4.76 19.44 9.32
CA ASN A 249 -5.25 18.06 9.46
C ASN A 249 -4.93 17.23 8.22
N ALA A 250 -5.04 17.85 7.02
CA ALA A 250 -4.65 17.21 5.77
C ALA A 250 -3.13 17.00 5.66
N LEU A 251 -2.33 17.96 6.15
CA LEU A 251 -0.88 17.78 6.24
C LEU A 251 -0.49 16.65 7.20
N SER A 252 -1.15 16.53 8.35
CA SER A 252 -0.97 15.39 9.26
C SER A 252 -1.37 14.08 8.60
N SER A 253 -2.53 14.03 7.92
CA SER A 253 -2.98 12.82 7.21
C SER A 253 -2.02 12.44 6.07
N LEU A 254 -1.42 13.43 5.41
CA LEU A 254 -0.37 13.19 4.43
C LEU A 254 0.88 12.59 5.08
N GLN A 255 1.30 13.10 6.25
CA GLN A 255 2.40 12.52 7.01
C GLN A 255 2.11 11.07 7.40
N ASP A 256 0.87 10.73 7.77
CA ASP A 256 0.49 9.35 8.08
C ASP A 256 0.63 8.42 6.86
N LEU A 257 0.21 8.88 5.67
CA LEU A 257 0.37 8.12 4.42
C LEU A 257 1.85 7.90 4.04
N VAL A 258 2.71 8.87 4.35
CA VAL A 258 4.14 8.88 4.03
C VAL A 258 4.98 8.21 5.13
N SER A 259 4.45 8.07 6.34
CA SER A 259 5.13 7.49 7.51
C SER A 259 5.79 6.12 7.28
N PRO A 260 5.26 5.20 6.45
CA PRO A 260 5.89 3.90 6.29
C PRO A 260 7.06 3.89 5.30
N ILE A 261 7.36 5.02 4.65
CA ILE A 261 8.48 5.16 3.73
C ILE A 261 9.77 5.35 4.52
N THR A 262 10.85 4.73 4.08
CA THR A 262 12.18 4.93 4.69
C THR A 262 13.24 5.15 3.62
N PRO A 263 14.25 6.00 3.90
CA PRO A 263 15.44 6.07 3.07
C PRO A 263 16.19 4.74 3.05
N GLY A 264 16.56 4.27 1.88
CA GLY A 264 17.48 3.16 1.65
C GLY A 264 18.75 3.63 0.94
N ILE A 265 19.74 2.74 0.87
CA ILE A 265 20.97 2.97 0.11
C ILE A 265 21.12 1.84 -0.91
N GLU A 266 21.46 2.17 -2.14
CA GLU A 266 21.69 1.20 -3.20
C GLU A 266 23.05 1.39 -3.87
N ARG A 267 23.65 0.29 -4.34
CA ARG A 267 24.88 0.28 -5.09
C ARG A 267 24.75 -0.65 -6.31
N PHE A 268 24.87 -0.09 -7.50
CA PHE A 268 24.93 -0.86 -8.74
C PHE A 268 26.38 -1.02 -9.19
N GLY A 269 26.92 -2.24 -9.05
CA GLY A 269 28.30 -2.54 -9.41
C GLY A 269 29.33 -1.63 -8.72
N ASN A 270 30.21 -1.02 -9.51
CA ASN A 270 31.28 -0.14 -9.02
C ASN A 270 30.85 1.33 -8.84
N GLU A 271 29.56 1.66 -9.02
CA GLU A 271 29.07 3.02 -8.84
C GLU A 271 29.09 3.46 -7.37
N LYS A 272 29.01 4.78 -7.16
CA LYS A 272 28.86 5.38 -5.82
C LYS A 272 27.49 4.97 -5.24
N PRO A 273 27.41 4.66 -3.94
CA PRO A 273 26.13 4.44 -3.27
C PRO A 273 25.19 5.65 -3.44
N ARG A 274 23.89 5.40 -3.61
CA ARG A 274 22.87 6.43 -3.81
C ARG A 274 21.72 6.28 -2.83
N LEU A 275 21.10 7.41 -2.46
CA LEU A 275 19.91 7.44 -1.61
C LEU A 275 18.69 6.98 -2.39
N LYS A 276 17.82 6.22 -1.72
CA LYS A 276 16.56 5.74 -2.28
C LYS A 276 15.37 5.85 -1.33
N TRP A 277 14.15 5.95 -1.85
CA TRP A 277 12.91 5.90 -1.07
C TRP A 277 12.25 4.53 -1.18
N LEU A 278 12.29 3.77 -0.11
CA LEU A 278 11.65 2.46 -0.03
C LEU A 278 10.20 2.66 0.41
N SER A 279 9.24 2.23 -0.41
CA SER A 279 7.81 2.35 -0.11
C SER A 279 7.17 0.97 -0.08
N PRO A 280 6.36 0.65 0.93
CA PRO A 280 5.68 -0.63 1.01
C PRO A 280 4.41 -0.69 0.17
N SER A 281 3.90 0.45 -0.32
CA SER A 281 2.66 0.50 -1.09
C SER A 281 2.75 1.52 -2.22
N LEU A 282 1.91 1.37 -3.25
CA LEU A 282 1.75 2.38 -4.29
C LEU A 282 1.13 3.66 -3.72
N LEU A 283 0.19 3.52 -2.77
CA LEU A 283 -0.45 4.65 -2.10
C LEU A 283 0.57 5.55 -1.38
N ALA A 284 1.50 4.95 -0.62
CA ALA A 284 2.59 5.68 0.03
C ALA A 284 3.53 6.31 -1.00
N SER A 285 3.89 5.59 -2.05
CA SER A 285 4.73 6.12 -3.13
C SER A 285 4.12 7.39 -3.73
N PHE A 286 2.83 7.37 -4.07
CA PHE A 286 2.14 8.54 -4.60
C PHE A 286 1.99 9.67 -3.58
N ALA A 287 1.75 9.35 -2.31
CA ALA A 287 1.69 10.35 -1.24
C ALA A 287 3.02 11.08 -1.07
N MET A 288 4.14 10.37 -1.13
CA MET A 288 5.47 10.97 -1.01
C MET A 288 5.88 11.75 -2.25
N MET A 289 5.55 11.27 -3.46
CA MET A 289 5.75 12.06 -4.67
C MET A 289 4.98 13.39 -4.59
N PHE A 290 3.73 13.35 -4.11
CA PHE A 290 2.97 14.58 -3.87
C PHE A 290 3.60 15.45 -2.78
N ALA A 291 4.06 14.87 -1.67
CA ALA A 291 4.71 15.61 -0.60
C ALA A 291 5.98 16.33 -1.10
N LEU A 292 6.82 15.66 -1.90
CA LEU A 292 8.00 16.26 -2.52
C LEU A 292 7.61 17.43 -3.44
N ASP A 293 6.62 17.24 -4.30
CA ASP A 293 6.11 18.30 -5.17
C ASP A 293 5.54 19.48 -4.36
N LEU A 294 4.81 19.21 -3.26
CA LEU A 294 4.27 20.23 -2.37
C LEU A 294 5.38 21.10 -1.77
N THR A 295 6.51 20.51 -1.36
CA THR A 295 7.68 21.27 -0.88
C THR A 295 8.34 22.13 -1.96
N GLN A 296 8.13 21.79 -3.24
CA GLN A 296 8.59 22.56 -4.40
C GLN A 296 7.56 23.60 -4.87
N GLY A 297 6.49 23.83 -4.10
CA GLY A 297 5.45 24.80 -4.38
C GLY A 297 4.37 24.32 -5.36
N TYR A 298 4.38 23.04 -5.75
CA TYR A 298 3.26 22.44 -6.47
C TYR A 298 2.03 22.38 -5.58
N ARG A 299 0.87 22.41 -6.22
CA ARG A 299 -0.42 22.24 -5.57
C ARG A 299 -1.44 21.64 -6.52
N VAL A 300 -2.45 21.01 -5.95
CA VAL A 300 -3.60 20.51 -6.70
C VAL A 300 -4.53 21.67 -7.06
N LEU A 301 -4.91 21.72 -8.34
CA LEU A 301 -5.79 22.71 -8.92
C LEU A 301 -6.92 22.01 -9.69
N ALA A 302 -8.09 22.63 -9.78
CA ALA A 302 -9.17 22.18 -10.65
C ALA A 302 -9.14 22.95 -11.98
N CYS A 303 -9.26 22.24 -13.10
CA CYS A 303 -9.29 22.88 -14.41
C CYS A 303 -10.58 23.68 -14.63
N GLU A 304 -10.47 24.95 -15.03
CA GLU A 304 -11.63 25.83 -15.29
C GLU A 304 -12.53 25.37 -16.46
N VAL A 305 -12.10 24.41 -17.29
CA VAL A 305 -12.86 23.93 -18.45
C VAL A 305 -13.53 22.58 -18.22
N CYS A 306 -12.82 21.63 -17.63
CA CYS A 306 -13.30 20.26 -17.46
C CYS A 306 -13.40 19.80 -16.00
N GLY A 307 -13.03 20.63 -15.02
CA GLY A 307 -13.07 20.28 -13.60
C GLY A 307 -11.98 19.30 -13.13
N ARG A 308 -11.27 18.64 -14.05
CA ARG A 308 -10.21 17.68 -13.72
C ARG A 308 -9.16 18.28 -12.78
N LEU A 309 -8.81 17.52 -11.74
CA LEU A 309 -7.72 17.85 -10.83
C LEU A 309 -6.36 17.61 -11.49
N PHE A 310 -5.42 18.53 -11.29
CA PHE A 310 -4.05 18.44 -11.79
C PHE A 310 -3.08 19.17 -10.87
N SER A 311 -1.79 18.87 -10.95
CA SER A 311 -0.77 19.48 -10.10
C SER A 311 0.08 20.50 -10.89
N SER A 312 0.37 21.64 -10.29
CA SER A 312 1.23 22.69 -10.88
C SER A 312 1.85 23.59 -9.81
N SER A 313 3.10 24.01 -10.01
CA SER A 313 3.78 25.02 -9.17
C SER A 313 3.45 26.46 -9.57
N SER A 314 2.96 26.68 -10.80
CA SER A 314 2.69 28.02 -11.31
C SER A 314 1.33 28.56 -10.85
N ASN A 315 1.34 29.77 -10.28
CA ASN A 315 0.14 30.47 -9.83
C ASN A 315 -0.81 30.93 -10.94
N ARG A 316 -0.37 30.88 -12.19
CA ARG A 316 -1.13 31.39 -13.34
C ARG A 316 -1.81 30.30 -14.15
N VAL A 317 -1.54 29.03 -13.85
CA VAL A 317 -2.09 27.91 -14.62
C VAL A 317 -3.54 27.67 -14.20
N LYS A 318 -4.44 27.68 -15.19
CA LYS A 318 -5.90 27.51 -15.03
C LYS A 318 -6.43 26.24 -15.70
N PHE A 319 -5.59 25.58 -16.49
CA PHE A 319 -6.00 24.50 -17.38
C PHE A 319 -5.04 23.32 -17.27
N CYS A 320 -5.60 22.11 -17.16
CA CYS A 320 -4.83 20.87 -17.06
C CYS A 320 -4.09 20.49 -18.35
N SER A 321 -4.43 21.10 -19.49
CA SER A 321 -3.83 20.78 -20.79
C SER A 321 -3.94 21.93 -21.78
N SER A 322 -3.11 21.88 -22.83
CA SER A 322 -3.18 22.77 -24.00
C SER A 322 -4.55 22.70 -24.68
N ARG A 323 -5.18 21.52 -24.74
CA ARG A 323 -6.53 21.32 -25.27
C ARG A 323 -7.58 22.12 -24.50
N CYS A 324 -7.57 22.07 -23.17
CA CYS A 324 -8.49 22.84 -22.34
C CYS A 324 -8.24 24.35 -22.50
N ARG A 325 -6.97 24.78 -22.51
CA ARG A 325 -6.60 26.18 -22.77
C ARG A 325 -7.16 26.68 -24.10
N ASN A 326 -6.97 25.93 -25.18
CA ASN A 326 -7.47 26.28 -26.51
C ASN A 326 -9.00 26.33 -26.57
N THR A 327 -9.67 25.44 -25.83
CA THR A 327 -11.14 25.42 -25.71
C THR A 327 -11.65 26.69 -25.02
N ALA A 328 -11.03 27.09 -23.90
CA ALA A 328 -11.36 28.34 -23.20
C ALA A 328 -11.14 29.58 -24.09
N GLN A 329 -10.00 29.65 -24.79
CA GLN A 329 -9.69 30.75 -25.70
C GLN A 329 -10.71 30.86 -26.85
N LYS A 330 -11.09 29.74 -27.47
CA LYS A 330 -12.11 29.72 -28.52
C LYS A 330 -13.49 30.16 -28.02
N ARG A 331 -13.89 29.75 -26.80
CA ARG A 331 -15.14 30.19 -26.17
C ARG A 331 -15.13 31.71 -25.94
N ALA A 332 -14.06 32.24 -25.35
CA ALA A 332 -13.91 33.68 -25.11
C ALA A 332 -13.94 34.51 -26.40
N TYR A 333 -13.28 34.03 -27.47
CA TYR A 333 -13.31 34.68 -28.77
C TYR A 333 -14.73 34.75 -29.36
N ARG A 334 -15.51 33.66 -29.29
CA ARG A 334 -16.91 33.64 -29.77
C ARG A 334 -17.80 34.61 -29.01
N THR A 335 -17.67 34.67 -27.68
CA THR A 335 -18.44 35.61 -26.84
C THR A 335 -18.11 37.07 -27.17
N ARG A 336 -16.86 37.38 -27.51
CA ARG A 336 -16.44 38.74 -27.93
C ARG A 336 -16.95 39.14 -29.30
N LYS A 337 -17.22 38.18 -30.20
CA LYS A 337 -17.77 38.45 -31.53
C LYS A 337 -19.31 38.60 -31.54
N GLN A 338 -19.97 38.15 -30.48
CA GLN A 338 -21.42 38.30 -30.28
C GLN A 338 -21.80 39.59 -29.52
N LYS A 339 -20.83 40.26 -28.90
CA LYS A 339 -20.96 41.64 -28.40
C LYS A 339 -20.49 42.59 -29.49
#